data_AF-A0AB36SE58-F1
#
_entry.id   AF-A0AB36SE58-F1
#
_cell.length_a   1.000
_cell.length_b   1.000
_cell.length_c   1.000
_cell.angle_alpha   90.00
_cell.angle_beta   90.00
_cell.angle_gamma   90.00
#
_symmetry.space_group_name_H-M   'P 1'
#
loop_
_entity.id
_entity.type
_entity.pdbx_description
1 polymer ?
#
loop_
_entity_poly.entity_id
_entity_poly.type
_entity_poly.pdbx_seq_one_letter_code
_entity_poly.pdbx_strand_id
1 'polypeptide(L)'
;NSKMILDYTKLQQYNFVGPNMMDYLPQRIKNQMYTIGVFAYSGSSWNSENNKIVTVHTEHEEQSIEKIISTVGSPNVFVNLKGESNRPETSWMFTPTAASYWGDKKREEIMIPNEQYDGILWLEKTSPSVLK
;
A
#
# COMPACT_ATOMS: atom_id res chain seq x y z
N ASN A 1 -1.40 0.86 16.70
CA ASN A 1 -2.74 0.56 16.17
C ASN A 1 -2.76 0.98 14.73
N SER A 2 -2.24 0.13 13.85
CA SER A 2 -2.33 0.38 12.41
C SER A 2 -3.64 -0.26 11.98
N LYS A 3 -4.70 0.56 11.92
CA LYS A 3 -6.05 0.12 11.54
C LYS A 3 -6.34 0.71 10.18
N MET A 4 -6.31 -0.11 9.14
CA MET A 4 -6.84 0.29 7.84
C MET A 4 -8.24 0.89 8.04
N ILE A 5 -8.53 2.01 7.38
CA ILE A 5 -9.88 2.59 7.39
C ILE A 5 -10.83 1.63 6.67
N LEU A 6 -10.35 1.07 5.56
CA LEU A 6 -10.99 0.01 4.81
C LEU A 6 -9.90 -0.93 4.28
N ASP A 7 -10.01 -2.23 4.51
CA ASP A 7 -9.12 -3.22 3.86
C ASP A 7 -9.83 -3.91 2.69
N TYR A 8 -9.11 -4.80 2.01
CA TYR A 8 -9.65 -5.56 0.87
C TYR A 8 -10.87 -6.44 1.19
N THR A 9 -11.11 -6.78 2.47
CA THR A 9 -12.27 -7.56 2.92
C THR A 9 -13.51 -6.70 3.12
N LYS A 10 -13.33 -5.39 3.30
CA LYS A 10 -14.37 -4.38 3.56
C LYS A 10 -15.18 -4.60 4.83
N LEU A 11 -14.69 -5.45 5.75
CA LEU A 11 -15.39 -5.78 6.99
C LEU A 11 -15.53 -4.58 7.95
N GLN A 12 -14.67 -3.57 7.82
CA GLN A 12 -14.74 -2.32 8.59
C GLN A 12 -16.05 -1.56 8.36
N GLN A 13 -16.71 -1.73 7.20
CA GLN A 13 -18.02 -1.14 6.91
C GLN A 13 -19.13 -1.66 7.84
N TYR A 14 -18.92 -2.83 8.43
CA TYR A 14 -19.83 -3.46 9.39
C TYR A 14 -19.32 -3.32 10.83
N ASN A 15 -18.44 -2.35 11.10
CA ASN A 15 -17.79 -2.11 12.39
C ASN A 15 -16.91 -3.27 12.89
N PHE A 16 -16.48 -4.17 11.99
CA PHE A 16 -15.53 -5.21 12.35
C PHE A 16 -14.10 -4.73 12.09
N VAL A 17 -13.30 -4.66 13.16
CA VAL A 17 -11.90 -4.26 13.09
C VAL A 17 -11.03 -5.40 13.62
N GLY A 18 -10.41 -6.13 12.71
CA GLY A 18 -9.40 -7.14 13.03
C GLY A 18 -8.03 -6.48 13.24
N PRO A 19 -7.21 -6.97 14.20
CA PRO A 19 -5.81 -6.58 14.28
C PRO A 19 -5.04 -7.13 13.07
N ASN A 20 -4.08 -6.35 12.56
CA ASN A 20 -3.13 -6.87 11.58
C ASN A 20 -1.90 -7.48 12.28
N MET A 21 -1.00 -8.10 11.50
CA MET A 21 0.20 -8.75 12.04
C MET A 21 1.08 -7.79 12.88
N MET A 22 1.08 -6.50 12.54
CA MET A 22 1.88 -5.49 13.21
C MET A 22 1.34 -5.16 14.60
N ASP A 23 0.01 -5.19 14.77
CA ASP A 23 -0.62 -4.95 16.06
C ASP A 23 -0.17 -5.96 17.13
N TYR A 24 0.11 -7.20 16.73
CA TYR A 24 0.60 -8.25 17.63
C TYR A 24 2.07 -8.11 18.06
N LEU A 25 2.86 -7.25 17.41
CA LEU A 25 4.26 -7.09 17.78
C LEU A 25 4.42 -6.37 19.15
N PRO A 26 5.35 -6.81 20.02
CA PRO A 26 5.65 -6.10 21.26
C PRO A 26 6.14 -4.67 20.99
N GLN A 27 5.82 -3.72 21.89
CA GLN A 27 6.19 -2.31 21.71
C GLN A 27 7.70 -2.10 21.52
N ARG A 28 8.53 -2.91 22.20
CA ARG A 28 9.99 -2.89 22.03
C ARG A 28 10.43 -3.14 20.58
N ILE A 29 9.74 -4.04 19.87
CA ILE A 29 10.03 -4.33 18.46
C ILE A 29 9.48 -3.22 17.57
N LYS A 30 8.26 -2.75 17.84
CA LYS A 30 7.65 -1.61 17.12
C LYS A 30 8.54 -0.36 17.15
N ASN A 31 9.20 -0.08 18.27
CA ASN A 31 10.08 1.08 18.40
C ASN A 31 11.39 0.98 17.59
N GLN A 32 11.80 -0.23 17.18
CA GLN A 32 13.04 -0.48 16.46
C GLN A 32 12.81 -0.79 14.97
N MET A 33 11.56 -0.87 14.54
CA MET A 33 11.25 -1.30 13.19
C MET A 33 11.12 -0.12 12.22
N TYR A 34 11.26 -0.47 10.95
CA TYR A 34 10.95 0.39 9.82
C TYR A 34 10.03 -0.39 8.86
N THR A 35 8.80 0.06 8.68
CA THR A 35 7.82 -0.61 7.80
C THR A 35 7.85 -0.03 6.39
N ILE A 36 7.93 -0.90 5.39
CA ILE A 36 7.90 -0.50 3.98
C ILE A 36 6.66 -1.09 3.32
N GLY A 37 5.81 -0.22 2.78
CA GLY A 37 4.73 -0.60 1.86
C GLY A 37 5.28 -0.77 0.45
N VAL A 38 4.87 -1.81 -0.28
CA VAL A 38 5.32 -2.06 -1.65
C VAL A 38 4.14 -1.92 -2.59
N PHE A 39 4.24 -1.03 -3.56
CA PHE A 39 3.17 -0.71 -4.50
C PHE A 39 3.68 -0.78 -5.93
N ALA A 40 2.79 -1.16 -6.84
CA ALA A 40 3.09 -1.27 -8.27
C ALA A 40 2.04 -0.54 -9.11
N TYR A 41 2.47 0.16 -10.16
CA TYR A 41 1.54 0.83 -11.08
C TYR A 41 0.96 -0.09 -12.15
N SER A 42 1.79 -1.02 -12.64
CA SER A 42 1.50 -1.85 -13.80
C SER A 42 2.27 -3.18 -13.76
N GLY A 43 2.01 -4.04 -14.74
CA GLY A 43 2.69 -5.31 -14.89
C GLY A 43 1.84 -6.45 -14.37
N SER A 44 2.48 -7.47 -13.82
CA SER A 44 1.78 -8.66 -13.33
C SER A 44 2.56 -9.41 -12.26
N SER A 45 1.85 -10.29 -11.57
CA SER A 45 2.37 -11.14 -10.48
C SER A 45 1.89 -12.58 -10.67
N TRP A 46 2.63 -13.54 -10.11
CA TRP A 46 2.19 -14.93 -10.01
C TRP A 46 1.27 -15.09 -8.79
N ASN A 47 0.06 -15.61 -9.00
CA ASN A 47 -0.86 -15.96 -7.93
C ASN A 47 -0.79 -17.46 -7.66
N SER A 48 -0.27 -17.83 -6.48
CA SER A 48 -0.12 -19.23 -6.05
C SER A 48 -1.43 -19.90 -5.63
N GLU A 49 -2.49 -19.16 -5.32
CA GLU A 49 -3.78 -19.74 -4.93
C GLU A 49 -4.48 -20.43 -6.10
N ASN A 50 -4.31 -19.88 -7.31
CA ASN A 50 -4.99 -20.36 -8.51
C ASN A 50 -4.02 -20.70 -9.67
N ASN A 51 -2.71 -20.62 -9.45
CA ASN A 51 -1.64 -20.88 -10.43
C ASN A 51 -1.80 -20.08 -11.72
N LYS A 52 -2.10 -18.78 -11.61
CA LYS A 52 -2.27 -17.88 -12.76
C LYS A 52 -1.48 -16.60 -12.61
N ILE A 53 -1.16 -16.01 -13.75
CA ILE A 53 -0.67 -14.63 -13.80
C ILE A 53 -1.86 -13.69 -13.56
N VAL A 54 -1.68 -12.76 -12.63
CA VAL A 54 -2.64 -11.69 -12.33
C VAL A 54 -2.01 -10.36 -12.71
N THR A 55 -2.74 -9.57 -13.50
CA THR A 55 -2.29 -8.27 -14.00
C THR A 55 -2.63 -7.18 -13.00
N VAL A 56 -1.70 -6.25 -12.80
CA VAL A 56 -1.95 -5.00 -12.06
C VAL A 56 -2.81 -4.10 -12.94
N HIS A 57 -3.97 -3.66 -12.44
CA HIS A 57 -4.82 -2.73 -13.18
C HIS A 57 -4.13 -1.36 -13.31
N THR A 58 -4.47 -0.61 -14.36
CA THR A 58 -3.85 0.70 -14.65
C THR A 58 -4.81 1.88 -14.47
N GLU A 59 -6.01 1.62 -13.95
CA GLU A 59 -7.06 2.62 -13.77
C GLU A 59 -7.15 3.01 -12.30
N HIS A 60 -6.31 3.95 -11.87
CA HIS A 60 -6.16 4.34 -10.48
C HIS A 60 -6.96 5.60 -10.14
N GLU A 61 -7.55 5.63 -8.95
CA GLU A 61 -8.24 6.81 -8.40
C GLU A 61 -7.27 7.99 -8.21
N GLU A 62 -7.74 9.22 -8.43
CA GLU A 62 -6.85 10.41 -8.38
C GLU A 62 -6.20 10.62 -7.00
N GLN A 63 -6.87 10.19 -5.94
CA GLN A 63 -6.37 10.22 -4.55
C GLN A 63 -5.79 8.88 -4.08
N SER A 64 -5.23 8.09 -5.00
CA SER A 64 -4.56 6.84 -4.67
C SER A 64 -3.03 6.98 -4.59
N ILE A 65 -2.38 6.10 -3.83
CA ILE A 65 -0.91 6.02 -3.76
C ILE A 65 -0.33 5.84 -5.17
N GLU A 66 -0.94 4.98 -5.99
CA GLU A 66 -0.49 4.69 -7.34
C GLU A 66 -0.53 5.92 -8.23
N LYS A 67 -1.62 6.68 -8.19
CA LYS A 67 -1.72 7.90 -8.99
C LYS A 67 -0.75 8.96 -8.49
N ILE A 68 -0.71 9.22 -7.19
CA ILE A 68 0.13 10.26 -6.60
C ILE A 68 1.60 10.02 -6.94
N ILE A 69 2.11 8.80 -6.71
CA ILE A 69 3.53 8.51 -6.94
C ILE A 69 3.85 8.37 -8.44
N SER A 70 2.89 7.95 -9.29
CA SER A 70 3.12 7.90 -10.75
C SER A 70 3.53 9.25 -11.35
N THR A 71 3.14 10.37 -10.73
CA THR A 71 3.48 11.72 -11.20
C THR A 71 4.97 12.07 -11.07
N VAL A 72 5.74 11.30 -10.27
CA VAL A 72 7.19 11.52 -10.08
C VAL A 72 7.98 11.25 -11.37
N GLY A 73 7.44 10.45 -12.30
CA GLY A 73 8.06 10.18 -13.60
C GLY A 73 9.33 9.33 -13.54
N SER A 74 9.59 8.65 -12.42
CA SER A 74 10.71 7.72 -12.24
C SER A 74 10.20 6.28 -12.10
N PRO A 75 10.89 5.29 -12.70
CA PRO A 75 10.40 3.92 -12.77
C PRO A 75 10.38 3.20 -11.42
N ASN A 76 11.26 3.60 -10.49
CA ASN A 76 11.27 3.07 -9.13
C ASN A 76 11.54 4.23 -8.19
N VAL A 77 10.73 4.36 -7.14
CA VAL A 77 10.82 5.47 -6.19
C VAL A 77 10.76 4.92 -4.78
N PHE A 78 11.64 5.40 -3.91
CA PHE A 78 11.48 5.22 -2.47
C PHE A 78 10.99 6.54 -1.87
N VAL A 79 9.83 6.50 -1.22
CA VAL A 79 9.24 7.64 -0.52
C VAL A 79 9.38 7.41 0.97
N ASN A 80 10.16 8.25 1.64
CA ASN A 80 10.25 8.25 3.11
C ASN A 80 9.04 8.99 3.68
N LEU A 81 8.24 8.31 4.52
CA LEU A 81 7.10 8.90 5.23
C LEU A 81 7.47 9.28 6.67
N LYS A 82 8.38 8.50 7.27
CA LYS A 82 8.80 8.66 8.66
C LYS A 82 9.48 10.01 8.86
N GLY A 83 8.96 10.77 9.82
CA GLY A 83 9.49 12.09 10.18
C GLY A 83 9.09 13.21 9.21
N GLU A 84 8.22 12.94 8.22
CA GLU A 84 7.67 14.00 7.40
C GLU A 84 6.64 14.85 8.15
N SER A 85 6.43 16.07 7.66
CA SER A 85 5.43 17.01 8.17
C SER A 85 4.28 17.18 7.17
N ASN A 86 3.09 17.52 7.68
CA ASN A 86 1.91 17.77 6.86
C ASN A 86 2.00 19.15 6.19
N ARG A 87 2.26 19.15 4.88
CA ARG A 87 2.26 20.31 3.97
C ARG A 87 1.50 19.94 2.70
N PRO A 88 1.09 20.89 1.83
CA PRO A 88 0.28 20.58 0.65
C PRO A 88 0.82 19.44 -0.22
N GLU A 89 2.14 19.29 -0.36
CA GLU A 89 2.79 18.27 -1.19
C GLU A 89 2.83 16.89 -0.53
N THR A 90 2.72 16.81 0.79
CA THR A 90 2.77 15.57 1.58
C THR A 90 1.45 15.26 2.27
N SER A 91 0.40 16.06 2.05
CA SER A 91 -0.85 15.96 2.80
C SER A 91 -1.50 14.58 2.67
N TRP A 92 -1.34 13.95 1.49
CA TRP A 92 -1.80 12.59 1.24
C TRP A 92 -1.22 11.55 2.20
N MET A 93 0.00 11.77 2.73
CA MET A 93 0.60 10.87 3.72
C MET A 93 -0.18 10.86 5.04
N PHE A 94 -0.94 11.93 5.32
CA PHE A 94 -1.66 12.18 6.58
C PHE A 94 -3.18 12.13 6.43
N THR A 95 -3.70 11.91 5.23
CA THR A 95 -5.14 11.82 4.96
C THR A 95 -5.53 10.44 4.44
N PRO A 96 -6.81 10.04 4.54
CA PRO A 96 -7.31 8.84 3.89
C PRO A 96 -6.93 8.83 2.41
N THR A 97 -6.19 7.82 2.01
CA THR A 97 -5.64 7.64 0.66
C THR A 97 -5.92 6.22 0.22
N ALA A 98 -6.37 6.08 -1.03
CA ALA A 98 -6.67 4.78 -1.62
C ALA A 98 -5.40 4.05 -2.02
N ALA A 99 -5.43 2.71 -2.00
CA ALA A 99 -4.46 1.89 -2.70
C ALA A 99 -5.05 0.53 -3.08
N SER A 100 -4.49 -0.10 -4.09
CA SER A 100 -4.97 -1.36 -4.63
C SER A 100 -4.34 -2.53 -3.88
N TYR A 101 -5.17 -3.36 -3.25
CA TYR A 101 -4.70 -4.65 -2.75
C TYR A 101 -4.31 -5.53 -3.93
N TRP A 102 -3.02 -5.87 -3.98
CA TRP A 102 -2.44 -6.75 -5.00
C TRP A 102 -2.64 -6.28 -6.45
N GLY A 103 -2.85 -4.98 -6.66
CA GLY A 103 -3.11 -4.42 -7.98
C GLY A 103 -4.46 -4.84 -8.58
N ASP A 104 -5.46 -5.19 -7.75
CA ASP A 104 -6.82 -5.51 -8.18
C ASP A 104 -7.77 -4.31 -7.94
N LYS A 105 -8.35 -3.78 -9.03
CA LYS A 105 -9.28 -2.64 -9.00
C LYS A 105 -10.50 -2.88 -8.10
N LYS A 106 -10.94 -4.13 -7.94
CA LYS A 106 -12.12 -4.46 -7.14
C LYS A 106 -11.82 -4.51 -5.64
N ARG A 107 -10.54 -4.53 -5.28
CA ARG A 107 -10.02 -4.69 -3.92
C ARG A 107 -9.18 -3.49 -3.54
N GLU A 108 -9.80 -2.33 -3.52
CA GLU A 108 -9.16 -1.14 -2.96
C GLU A 108 -9.21 -1.16 -1.43
N GLU A 109 -8.16 -0.59 -0.86
CA GLU A 109 -7.98 -0.33 0.55
C GLU A 109 -7.88 1.18 0.78
N ILE A 110 -8.32 1.64 1.94
CA ILE A 110 -8.22 3.04 2.36
C ILE A 110 -7.45 3.08 3.67
N MET A 111 -6.43 3.93 3.71
CA MET A 111 -5.56 4.06 4.87
C MET A 111 -5.02 5.48 5.00
N ILE A 112 -4.50 5.81 6.18
CA ILE A 112 -3.59 6.96 6.33
C ILE A 112 -2.16 6.41 6.17
N PRO A 113 -1.43 6.71 5.09
CA PRO A 113 -0.16 6.05 4.78
C PRO A 113 0.87 6.09 5.91
N ASN A 114 1.02 7.24 6.58
CA ASN A 114 1.99 7.42 7.65
C ASN A 114 1.62 6.68 8.96
N GLU A 115 0.39 6.16 9.06
CA GLU A 115 -0.01 5.28 10.16
C GLU A 115 0.27 3.80 9.86
N GLN A 116 0.49 3.44 8.59
CA GLN A 116 0.73 2.06 8.15
C GLN A 116 2.20 1.79 7.86
N TYR A 117 2.88 2.74 7.22
CA TYR A 117 4.23 2.57 6.69
C TYR A 117 5.15 3.71 7.13
N ASP A 118 6.40 3.38 7.42
CA ASP A 118 7.48 4.35 7.58
C ASP A 118 8.04 4.80 6.21
N GLY A 119 7.91 3.96 5.18
CA GLY A 119 8.29 4.29 3.81
C GLY A 119 7.49 3.50 2.77
N ILE A 120 7.52 3.97 1.53
CA ILE A 120 6.89 3.30 0.39
C ILE A 120 7.97 3.01 -0.65
N LEU A 121 8.04 1.75 -1.09
CA LEU A 121 8.74 1.34 -2.29
C LEU A 121 7.74 1.24 -3.44
N TRP A 122 7.93 2.10 -4.44
CA TRP A 122 7.13 2.17 -5.64
C TRP A 122 7.84 1.53 -6.82
N LEU A 123 7.10 0.74 -7.59
CA LEU A 123 7.56 0.07 -8.79
C LEU A 123 6.61 0.43 -9.95
N GLU A 124 7.12 1.05 -11.02
CA GLU A 124 6.31 1.37 -12.19
C GLU A 124 5.80 0.10 -12.88
N LYS A 125 6.59 -0.97 -12.89
CA LYS A 125 6.23 -2.21 -13.56
C LYS A 125 6.81 -3.43 -12.86
N THR A 126 5.95 -4.41 -12.57
CA THR A 126 6.36 -5.72 -12.06
C THR A 126 6.29 -6.80 -13.15
N SER A 127 6.94 -7.92 -12.89
CA SER A 127 6.82 -9.15 -13.68
C SER A 127 6.54 -10.34 -12.77
N PRO A 128 5.88 -11.41 -13.27
CA PRO A 128 5.66 -12.61 -12.48
C PRO A 128 6.97 -13.18 -11.95
N SER A 129 6.96 -13.65 -10.71
CA SER A 129 8.10 -14.36 -10.13
C SER A 129 8.40 -15.61 -10.95
N VAL A 130 9.66 -15.78 -11.35
CA VAL A 130 10.11 -17.01 -11.99
C VAL A 130 10.43 -18.02 -10.87
N LEU A 131 9.54 -18.97 -10.61
CA LEU A 131 9.88 -20.15 -9.83
C LEU A 131 10.92 -20.94 -10.64
N LYS A 132 12.15 -21.02 -10.14
CA LYS A 132 13.16 -21.96 -10.62
C LYS A 132 13.11 -23.23 -9.79
#